data_AF-A0A936JSY8-F1
#
_entry.id   AF-A0A936JSY8-F1
#
_cell.length_a   1.000
_cell.length_b   1.000
_cell.length_c   1.000
_cell.angle_alpha   90.00
_cell.angle_beta   90.00
_cell.angle_gamma   90.00
#
_symmetry.space_group_name_H-M   'P 1'
#
loop_
_entity.id
_entity.type
_entity.pdbx_description
1 polymer ?
#
loop_
_entity_poly.entity_id
_entity_poly.type
_entity_poly.pdbx_seq_one_letter_code
_entity_poly.pdbx_strand_id
1 'polypeptide(L)'
;MPFVAPYSIPITPTLEVDAPQVGLARTLPRIEDPKAVHELYHLHLRAIEQAERLIYIENQYLSSDEIGNALIRRMDRPMPCVAREG
;
A
#
# COMPACT_ATOMS: atom_id res chain seq x y z
N MET A 1 -12.08 -3.11 -21.15
CA MET A 1 -10.77 -3.21 -21.82
C MET A 1 -9.79 -3.79 -20.82
N PRO A 2 -9.08 -4.90 -21.11
CA PRO A 2 -8.03 -5.36 -20.21
C PRO A 2 -6.84 -4.40 -20.31
N PHE A 3 -6.20 -4.13 -19.17
CA PHE A 3 -4.95 -3.38 -19.12
C PHE A 3 -3.85 -4.22 -19.76
N VAL A 4 -3.24 -3.72 -20.85
CA VAL A 4 -2.05 -4.31 -21.47
C VAL A 4 -0.86 -3.46 -21.04
N ALA A 5 0.01 -4.01 -20.21
CA ALA A 5 1.24 -3.32 -19.81
C ALA A 5 2.15 -3.19 -21.04
N PRO A 6 2.53 -1.97 -21.47
CA PRO A 6 3.32 -1.77 -22.70
C PRO A 6 4.78 -2.26 -22.57
N TYR A 7 5.22 -2.62 -21.36
CA TYR A 7 6.56 -3.12 -21.08
C TYR A 7 6.48 -4.32 -20.12
N SER A 8 6.80 -5.51 -20.62
CA SER A 8 7.10 -6.67 -19.78
C SER A 8 8.59 -6.62 -19.40
N ILE A 9 8.90 -5.97 -18.28
CA ILE A 9 10.27 -5.99 -17.75
C ILE A 9 10.39 -7.26 -16.90
N PRO A 10 11.32 -8.19 -17.20
CA PRO A 10 11.55 -9.33 -16.32
C PRO A 10 12.07 -8.83 -14.98
N ILE A 11 11.35 -9.15 -13.90
CA ILE A 11 11.75 -8.82 -12.53
C ILE A 11 12.18 -10.13 -11.86
N THR A 12 13.45 -10.24 -11.52
CA THR A 12 13.98 -11.35 -10.72
C THR A 12 14.25 -10.85 -9.30
N PRO A 13 13.52 -11.32 -8.28
CA PRO A 13 13.81 -10.99 -6.89
C PRO A 13 15.22 -11.46 -6.50
N THR A 14 15.97 -10.61 -5.82
CA THR A 14 17.29 -10.99 -5.27
C THR A 14 17.15 -11.78 -3.96
N LEU A 15 15.98 -11.71 -3.33
CA LEU A 15 15.63 -12.43 -2.11
C LEU A 15 14.50 -13.40 -2.39
N GLU A 16 14.61 -14.63 -1.87
CA GLU A 16 13.50 -15.57 -1.85
C GLU A 16 12.40 -15.03 -0.93
N VAL A 17 11.32 -14.55 -1.54
CA VAL A 17 10.13 -14.06 -0.85
C VAL A 17 8.94 -14.91 -1.28
N ASP A 18 8.17 -15.39 -0.30
CA ASP A 18 6.91 -16.12 -0.54
C ASP A 18 5.78 -15.11 -0.85
N ALA A 19 5.96 -14.33 -1.91
CA ALA A 19 5.04 -13.31 -2.37
C ALA A 19 4.50 -13.70 -3.76
N PRO A 20 3.27 -14.26 -3.83
CA PRO A 20 2.74 -14.79 -5.09
C PRO A 20 2.42 -13.71 -6.12
N GLN A 21 2.34 -12.44 -5.71
CA GLN A 21 2.06 -11.31 -6.58
C GLN A 21 2.81 -10.06 -6.12
N VAL A 22 3.49 -9.38 -7.05
CA VAL A 22 4.21 -8.12 -6.81
C VAL A 22 3.56 -6.99 -7.60
N GLY A 23 3.30 -5.86 -6.93
CA GLY A 23 2.84 -4.62 -7.53
C GLY A 23 3.91 -3.55 -7.51
N LEU A 24 3.97 -2.71 -8.55
CA LEU A 24 4.82 -1.52 -8.59
C LEU A 24 3.96 -0.28 -8.31
N ALA A 25 4.43 0.57 -7.40
CA ALA A 25 3.82 1.85 -7.09
C ALA A 25 4.89 2.94 -7.10
N ARG A 26 4.56 4.10 -7.67
CA ARG A 26 5.50 5.20 -7.90
C ARG A 26 5.03 6.48 -7.23
N THR A 27 5.98 7.37 -7.00
CA THR A 27 5.75 8.78 -6.72
C THR A 27 6.52 9.59 -7.74
N LEU A 28 5.82 10.36 -8.58
CA LEU A 28 6.45 11.28 -9.53
C LEU A 28 5.94 12.70 -9.25
N PRO A 29 6.83 13.69 -9.11
CA PRO A 29 6.41 15.08 -8.95
C PRO A 29 5.72 15.57 -10.22
N ARG A 30 4.91 16.63 -10.10
CA ARG A 30 4.38 17.33 -11.27
C ARG A 30 5.53 18.10 -11.92
N ILE A 31 5.99 17.64 -13.07
CA ILE A 31 6.88 18.38 -13.97
C ILE A 31 6.11 18.48 -15.28
N GLU A 32 5.84 19.71 -15.75
CA GLU A 32 5.14 20.08 -17.00
C GLU A 32 4.20 19.01 -17.60
N ASP A 33 4.77 17.97 -18.21
CA ASP A 33 4.18 16.67 -18.55
C ASP A 33 5.26 15.57 -18.32
N PRO A 34 5.02 14.47 -17.57
CA PRO A 34 3.76 13.85 -17.14
C PRO A 34 3.08 14.46 -15.90
N LYS A 35 1.77 14.19 -15.78
CA LYS A 35 1.00 14.43 -14.54
C LYS A 35 1.68 13.76 -13.35
N ALA A 36 1.58 14.39 -12.18
CA ALA A 36 2.06 13.81 -10.93
C ALA A 36 1.46 12.41 -10.70
N VAL A 37 2.28 11.53 -10.18
CA VAL A 37 1.91 10.16 -9.82
C VAL A 37 2.01 10.02 -8.31
N HIS A 38 0.95 9.55 -7.68
CA HIS A 38 0.84 9.39 -6.22
C HIS A 38 0.40 7.96 -5.86
N GLU A 39 0.83 6.97 -6.67
CA GLU A 39 0.43 5.55 -6.49
C GLU A 39 0.85 5.04 -5.11
N LEU A 40 2.07 5.36 -4.66
CA LEU A 40 2.56 4.94 -3.34
C LEU A 40 1.72 5.51 -2.20
N TYR A 41 1.34 6.78 -2.29
CA TYR A 41 0.46 7.43 -1.31
C TYR A 41 -0.90 6.73 -1.21
N HIS A 42 -1.54 6.48 -2.37
CA HIS A 42 -2.81 5.76 -2.41
C HIS A 42 -2.68 4.31 -1.95
N LEU A 43 -1.57 3.64 -2.26
CA LEU A 43 -1.28 2.28 -1.80
C LEU A 43 -1.27 2.22 -0.26
N HIS A 44 -0.58 3.15 0.41
CA HIS A 44 -0.54 3.19 1.87
C HIS A 44 -1.92 3.43 2.48
N LEU A 45 -2.68 4.40 1.99
CA LEU A 45 -4.04 4.66 2.49
C LEU A 45 -4.94 3.44 2.36
N ARG A 46 -4.91 2.76 1.20
CA ARG A 46 -5.70 1.55 0.96
C ARG A 46 -5.27 0.40 1.85
N ALA A 47 -3.96 0.18 2.02
CA ALA A 47 -3.44 -0.87 2.88
C ALA A 47 -3.88 -0.65 4.34
N ILE A 48 -3.82 0.58 4.84
CA ILE A 48 -4.29 0.94 6.18
C ILE A 48 -5.81 0.72 6.31
N GLU A 49 -6.60 1.18 5.35
CA GLU A 49 -8.06 1.00 5.36
C GLU A 49 -8.48 -0.48 5.36
N GLN A 50 -7.73 -1.34 4.67
CA GLN A 50 -8.05 -2.77 4.49
C GLN A 50 -7.44 -3.68 5.55
N ALA A 51 -6.43 -3.24 6.30
CA ALA A 51 -5.76 -4.09 7.28
C ALA A 51 -6.75 -4.63 8.31
N GLU A 52 -6.82 -5.93 8.57
CA GLU A 52 -7.83 -6.49 9.48
C GLU A 52 -7.33 -6.72 10.90
N ARG A 53 -6.06 -7.12 11.06
CA ARG A 53 -5.53 -7.64 12.33
C ARG A 53 -4.28 -6.93 12.83
N LEU A 54 -3.33 -6.67 11.93
CA LEU A 54 -2.02 -6.08 12.25
C LEU A 54 -1.62 -5.10 11.15
N ILE A 55 -1.08 -3.95 11.55
CA ILE A 55 -0.37 -3.03 10.68
C ILE A 55 1.06 -2.92 11.23
N TYR A 56 2.06 -3.33 10.45
CA TYR A 56 3.46 -3.09 10.75
C TYR A 56 3.97 -1.96 9.86
N ILE A 57 4.54 -0.92 10.45
CA ILE A 57 5.11 0.20 9.72
C ILE A 57 6.53 0.40 10.23
N GLU A 58 7.48 0.33 9.31
CA GLU A 58 8.86 0.71 9.55
C GLU A 58 9.20 1.84 8.60
N ASN A 59 9.42 3.03 9.16
CA ASN A 59 9.77 4.22 8.40
C ASN A 59 10.64 5.14 9.25
N GLN A 60 11.61 5.80 8.63
CA GLN A 60 12.47 6.75 9.32
C GLN A 60 11.71 8.02 9.73
N TYR A 61 10.66 8.41 8.99
CA TYR A 61 9.85 9.60 9.28
C TYR A 61 8.35 9.30 9.16
N LEU A 62 7.62 9.43 10.27
CA LEU A 62 6.17 9.28 10.30
C LEU A 62 5.52 10.63 10.64
N SER A 63 5.37 11.50 9.63
CA SER A 63 4.92 12.88 9.81
C SER A 63 3.79 13.33 8.87
N SER A 64 3.12 12.39 8.19
CA SER A 64 1.95 12.72 7.34
C SER A 64 0.65 12.68 8.15
N ASP A 65 -0.08 13.79 8.13
CA ASP A 65 -1.40 13.91 8.77
C ASP A 65 -2.43 12.97 8.13
N GLU A 66 -2.38 12.79 6.80
CA GLU A 66 -3.32 11.93 6.09
C GLU A 66 -3.13 10.45 6.46
N ILE A 67 -1.89 10.00 6.58
CA ILE A 67 -1.55 8.66 7.06
C ILE A 67 -1.97 8.51 8.53
N GLY A 68 -1.66 9.49 9.38
CA GLY A 68 -2.08 9.49 10.79
C GLY A 68 -3.60 9.39 10.94
N ASN A 69 -4.36 10.18 10.19
CA ASN A 69 -5.81 10.15 10.19
C ASN A 69 -6.37 8.82 9.65
N ALA A 70 -5.75 8.21 8.64
CA ALA A 70 -6.15 6.89 8.15
C ALA A 70 -5.96 5.81 9.22
N LEU A 71 -4.85 5.86 9.95
CA LEU A 71 -4.56 4.96 11.06
C LEU A 71 -5.60 5.11 12.18
N ILE A 72 -5.92 6.35 12.58
CA ILE A 72 -6.95 6.63 13.59
C ILE A 72 -8.30 6.05 13.15
N ARG A 73 -8.76 6.37 11.94
CA ARG A 73 -10.04 5.86 11.40
C ARG A 73 -10.07 4.34 11.36
N ARG A 74 -8.96 3.69 11.01
CA ARG A 74 -8.92 2.24 10.96
C ARG A 74 -8.98 1.64 12.36
N MET A 75 -8.21 2.16 13.31
CA MET A 75 -8.14 1.61 14.67
C MET A 75 -9.44 1.81 15.45
N ASP A 76 -10.19 2.88 15.16
CA ASP A 76 -11.50 3.13 15.76
C ASP A 76 -12.60 2.20 15.20
N ARG A 77 -12.38 1.58 14.03
CA ARG A 77 -13.33 0.61 13.47
C ARG A 77 -13.35 -0.66 14.34
N PRO A 78 -14.53 -1.11 14.82
CA PRO A 78 -14.64 -2.34 15.59
C PRO A 78 -14.16 -3.53 14.74
N MET A 79 -13.29 -4.35 15.31
CA MET A 79 -12.93 -5.62 14.67
C MET A 79 -14.11 -6.60 14.82
N PRO A 80 -14.48 -7.32 13.76
CA PRO A 80 -15.45 -8.41 13.89
C PRO A 80 -14.93 -9.40 14.95
N CYS A 81 -15.80 -9.85 15.85
CA CYS A 81 -15.40 -10.83 16.85
C CYS A 81 -15.01 -12.12 16.11
N VAL A 82 -13.71 -12.40 16.07
CA VAL A 82 -13.22 -13.68 15.56
C VAL A 82 -13.52 -14.68 16.67
N ALA A 83 -14.50 -15.57 16.45
CA ALA A 83 -14.70 -16.71 17.32
C ALA A 83 -13.35 -17.45 17.39
N ARG A 84 -12.80 -17.56 18.60
CA ARG A 84 -11.57 -18.31 18.82
C ARG A 84 -11.91 -19.78 18.59
N GLU A 85 -11.54 -20.31 17.43
CA GLU A 85 -11.51 -21.75 17.23
C GLU A 85 -10.46 -22.31 18.22
N GLY A 86 -10.95 -23.17 19.12
CA GLY A 86 -10.17 -23.85 20.14
C GLY A 86 -9.67 -25.20 19.68
#